data_AF-A0A9D0HET7-F1
#
_entry.id   AF-A0A9D0HET7-F1
#
_cell.length_a   1.000
_cell.length_b   1.000
_cell.length_c   1.000
_cell.angle_alpha   90.00
_cell.angle_beta   90.00
_cell.angle_gamma   90.00
#
_symmetry.space_group_name_H-M   'P 1'
#
loop_
_entity.id
_entity.type
_entity.pdbx_description
1 polymer ?
#
loop_
_entity_poly.entity_id
_entity_poly.type
_entity_poly.pdbx_seq_one_letter_code
_entity_poly.pdbx_strand_id
1 'polypeptide(L)'
;MVYTTLAIVFAGLAVVSLAGAWLARGKRGTLAWATAAAGVAAVAAYYHSFWVTVLCGLMVLWALFASANFMNSGWRMKAGVALYLAVFAAISVYPTWHDEVSCAVPEGVTPDDTCPAVLNVMEPAAKAKALEEWASGAAGVKRFLLSNIGYRMVRGLDLKGGLRLVYTVDVEEAIKDKRDRYYDLLRAQLAKSYGFVADDDVPTVAQLQKLDDFVTIEKSRDDSSELVLKFNNGAESKKHINDKFLVQFLRELAIVRSTDGTEVRFRIRNSVESAVREKAVTQAKETINRRVDGMGVKEASLSVRDEDIIVEIPGEDERAFQEIRDIISQTARLEFKLPDDAANFFQKVHTSSDVPEGLEWETRNVPLGKGGGQQANYVPILKKLEGESMESALKRMKDWAATLPVEKDHEIGFGKEYRYNEKKEQHEVAGWAGYYLWSKAELTGDMVRDAQARADQRDTGMGGWYVNMELDAKGATIFADLTEAHTKERFAIILDGKVESAPV
;
A
#
# COMPACT_ATOMS: atom_id res chain seq x y z
N MET A 1 34.02 60.10 -9.95
CA MET A 1 34.45 60.66 -8.64
C MET A 1 34.78 59.58 -7.61
N VAL A 2 33.90 58.59 -7.36
CA VAL A 2 34.08 57.59 -6.29
C VAL A 2 35.35 56.74 -6.42
N TYR A 3 35.69 56.26 -7.61
CA TYR A 3 36.90 55.44 -7.81
C TYR A 3 38.19 56.23 -7.61
N THR A 4 38.21 57.51 -8.01
CA THR A 4 39.36 58.40 -7.87
C THR A 4 39.64 58.70 -6.40
N THR A 5 38.60 58.90 -5.59
CA THR A 5 38.76 59.09 -4.14
C THR A 5 39.20 57.79 -3.45
N LEU A 6 38.61 56.64 -3.82
CA LEU A 6 39.03 55.34 -3.29
C LEU A 6 40.49 55.02 -3.59
N ALA A 7 40.97 55.30 -4.81
CA ALA A 7 42.36 55.08 -5.20
C ALA A 7 43.34 55.89 -4.33
N ILE A 8 43.03 57.17 -4.07
CA ILE A 8 43.85 58.04 -3.21
C ILE A 8 43.83 57.56 -1.76
N VAL A 9 42.66 57.16 -1.26
CA VAL A 9 42.50 56.66 0.12
C VAL A 9 43.29 55.37 0.32
N PHE A 10 43.18 54.39 -0.58
CA PHE A 10 43.92 53.13 -0.46
C PHE A 10 45.43 53.31 -0.65
N ALA A 11 45.86 54.21 -1.53
CA ALA A 11 47.28 54.56 -1.69
C ALA A 11 47.84 55.18 -0.39
N GLY A 12 47.09 56.11 0.24
CA GLY A 12 47.46 56.67 1.54
C GLY A 12 47.53 55.61 2.64
N LEU A 13 46.55 54.70 2.68
CA LEU A 13 46.51 53.57 3.62
C LEU A 13 47.72 52.64 3.46
N ALA A 14 48.14 52.35 2.23
CA ALA A 14 49.32 51.53 1.95
C ALA A 14 50.61 52.17 2.48
N VAL A 15 50.78 53.49 2.31
CA VAL A 15 51.95 54.21 2.84
C VAL A 15 51.95 54.19 4.38
N VAL A 16 50.80 54.40 5.01
CA VAL A 16 50.67 54.37 6.47
C VAL A 16 50.93 52.97 7.02
N SER A 17 50.39 51.92 6.40
CA SER A 17 50.62 50.55 6.83
C SER A 17 52.07 50.09 6.62
N LEU A 18 52.74 50.56 5.56
CA LEU A 18 54.15 50.30 5.30
C LEU A 18 55.03 50.94 6.40
N ALA A 19 54.76 52.20 6.73
CA ALA A 19 55.45 52.90 7.82
C ALA A 19 55.21 52.19 9.17
N GLY A 20 53.97 51.77 9.43
CA GLY A 20 53.61 50.97 10.60
C GLY A 20 54.33 49.63 10.67
N ALA A 21 54.47 48.92 9.55
CA ALA A 21 55.21 47.65 9.47
C ALA A 21 56.70 47.85 9.79
N TRP A 22 57.29 48.96 9.33
CA TRP A 22 58.69 49.27 9.59
C TRP A 22 58.97 49.52 11.08
N LEU A 23 58.08 50.29 11.73
CA LEU A 23 58.17 50.66 13.15
C LEU A 23 57.81 49.51 14.11
N ALA A 24 56.78 48.72 13.81
CA ALA A 24 56.28 47.68 14.70
C ALA A 24 56.85 46.28 14.38
N ARG A 25 58.06 45.98 14.88
CA ARG A 25 58.77 44.71 14.58
C ARG A 25 57.96 43.44 14.86
N GLY A 26 57.11 43.44 15.89
CA GLY A 26 56.28 42.28 16.28
C GLY A 26 55.04 42.04 15.40
N LYS A 27 54.67 42.98 14.52
CA LYS A 27 53.44 42.92 13.69
C LYS A 27 53.72 43.06 12.20
N ARG A 28 54.98 42.86 11.80
CA ARG A 28 55.47 43.03 10.42
C ARG A 28 54.69 42.21 9.41
N GLY A 29 54.36 40.96 9.74
CA GLY A 29 53.62 40.09 8.83
C GLY A 29 52.24 40.65 8.47
N THR A 30 51.40 40.96 9.45
CA THR A 30 50.02 41.42 9.20
C THR A 30 49.97 42.80 8.55
N LEU A 31 50.87 43.73 8.92
CA LEU A 31 50.94 45.06 8.31
C LEU A 31 51.54 45.04 6.90
N ALA A 32 52.44 44.10 6.59
CA ALA A 32 52.91 43.89 5.22
C ALA A 32 51.79 43.37 4.31
N TRP A 33 50.97 42.43 4.79
CA TRP A 33 49.78 41.97 4.06
C TRP A 33 48.75 43.09 3.85
N ALA A 34 48.51 43.94 4.87
CA ALA A 34 47.66 45.12 4.72
C ALA A 34 48.18 46.09 3.65
N THR A 35 49.51 46.29 3.59
CA THR A 35 50.16 47.16 2.61
C THR A 35 50.00 46.62 1.19
N ALA A 36 50.27 45.32 0.99
CA ALA A 36 50.11 44.68 -0.31
C ALA A 36 48.65 44.73 -0.78
N ALA A 37 47.69 44.41 0.09
CA ALA A 37 46.27 44.47 -0.22
C ALA A 37 45.79 45.89 -0.54
N ALA A 38 46.25 46.90 0.20
CA ALA A 38 45.91 48.30 -0.05
C ALA A 38 46.50 48.81 -1.37
N GLY A 39 47.73 48.41 -1.70
CA GLY A 39 48.36 48.73 -2.99
C GLY A 39 47.58 48.14 -4.17
N VAL A 40 47.20 46.86 -4.08
CA VAL A 40 46.38 46.19 -5.11
C VAL A 40 44.99 46.82 -5.20
N ALA A 41 44.36 47.18 -4.09
CA ALA A 41 43.08 47.88 -4.07
C ALA A 41 43.15 49.27 -4.75
N ALA A 42 44.24 50.01 -4.54
CA ALA A 42 44.45 51.32 -5.17
C ALA A 42 44.60 51.20 -6.70
N VAL A 43 45.36 50.22 -7.17
CA VAL A 43 45.51 49.94 -8.60
C VAL A 43 44.20 49.45 -9.20
N ALA A 44 43.49 48.56 -8.52
CA ALA A 44 42.18 48.07 -8.96
C ALA A 44 41.14 49.20 -9.05
N ALA A 45 41.16 50.14 -8.12
CA ALA A 45 40.29 51.31 -8.14
C ALA A 45 40.62 52.25 -9.31
N TYR A 46 41.91 52.39 -9.67
CA TYR A 46 42.34 53.17 -10.83
C TYR A 46 41.83 52.56 -12.16
N TYR A 47 41.84 51.23 -12.28
CA TYR A 47 41.31 50.51 -13.45
C TYR A 47 39.81 50.22 -13.39
N HIS A 48 39.07 50.85 -12.46
CA HIS A 48 37.62 50.66 -12.30
C HIS A 48 37.17 49.21 -12.06
N SER A 49 38.04 48.36 -11.51
CA SER A 49 37.71 46.97 -11.20
C SER A 49 37.03 46.88 -9.82
N PHE A 50 35.70 46.91 -9.82
CA PHE A 50 34.88 46.92 -8.60
C PHE A 50 35.19 45.76 -7.65
N TRP A 51 35.07 44.51 -8.11
CA TRP A 51 35.20 43.33 -7.26
C TRP A 51 36.59 43.20 -6.63
N VAL A 52 37.64 43.49 -7.39
CA VAL A 52 39.02 43.45 -6.87
C VAL A 52 39.22 44.57 -5.83
N THR A 53 38.61 45.74 -6.04
CA THR A 53 38.69 46.86 -5.08
C THR A 53 37.98 46.51 -3.77
N VAL A 54 36.80 45.90 -3.82
CA VAL A 54 36.02 45.46 -2.64
C VAL A 54 36.73 44.32 -1.91
N LEU A 55 37.17 43.29 -2.64
CA LEU A 55 37.86 42.12 -2.09
C LEU A 55 39.14 42.52 -1.34
N CYS A 56 39.99 43.32 -1.98
CA CYS A 56 41.24 43.79 -1.38
C CYS A 56 40.99 44.83 -0.29
N GLY A 57 39.99 45.71 -0.44
CA GLY A 57 39.61 46.69 0.57
C GLY A 57 39.13 46.04 1.88
N LEU A 58 38.29 45.00 1.80
CA LEU A 58 37.87 44.21 2.97
C LEU A 58 39.05 43.46 3.60
N MET A 59 40.02 43.01 2.80
CA MET A 59 41.22 42.34 3.29
C MET A 59 42.12 43.30 4.08
N VAL A 60 42.20 44.58 3.70
CA VAL A 60 42.91 45.62 4.47
C VAL A 60 42.27 45.80 5.85
N LEU A 61 40.95 45.90 5.92
CA LEU A 61 40.22 46.01 7.20
C LEU A 61 40.47 44.79 8.10
N TRP A 62 40.46 43.59 7.52
CA TRP A 62 40.77 42.36 8.25
C TRP A 62 42.22 42.34 8.77
N ALA A 63 43.20 42.72 7.94
CA ALA A 63 44.60 42.74 8.32
C ALA A 63 44.88 43.76 9.44
N LEU A 64 44.21 44.92 9.42
CA LEU A 64 44.27 45.92 10.49
C LEU A 64 43.63 45.41 11.78
N PHE A 65 42.48 44.74 11.70
CA PHE A 65 41.83 44.11 12.86
C PHE A 65 42.70 43.02 13.48
N ALA A 66 43.35 42.19 12.66
CA ALA A 66 44.29 41.17 13.12
C ALA A 66 45.51 41.78 13.85
N SER A 67 45.87 43.02 13.51
CA SER A 67 46.98 43.75 14.14
C SER A 67 46.65 44.36 15.52
N ALA A 68 45.38 44.46 15.92
CA ALA A 68 44.97 45.01 17.22
C ALA A 68 45.38 44.08 18.39
N ASN A 69 45.36 44.53 19.66
CA ASN A 69 45.89 43.77 20.82
C ASN A 69 44.84 43.20 21.79
N PHE A 70 43.55 43.28 21.50
CA PHE A 70 42.47 43.02 22.47
C PHE A 70 42.05 41.53 22.70
N MET A 71 42.71 40.50 22.12
CA MET A 71 42.23 39.10 22.13
C MET A 71 43.25 38.05 21.62
N ASN A 72 42.96 36.74 21.73
CA ASN A 72 43.87 35.67 21.29
C ASN A 72 44.02 35.60 19.74
N SER A 73 45.27 35.43 19.26
CA SER A 73 45.63 35.41 17.83
C SER A 73 44.89 34.33 17.02
N GLY A 74 44.72 33.12 17.58
CA GLY A 74 44.03 32.02 16.89
C GLY A 74 42.54 32.29 16.65
N TRP A 75 41.89 33.00 17.58
CA TRP A 75 40.49 33.39 17.46
C TRP A 75 40.32 34.50 16.41
N ARG A 76 41.23 35.49 16.38
CA ARG A 76 41.19 36.59 15.39
C ARG A 76 41.28 36.13 13.95
N MET A 77 42.15 35.15 13.67
CA MET A 77 42.30 34.58 12.33
C MET A 77 41.02 33.88 11.89
N LYS A 78 40.46 33.00 12.74
CA LYS A 78 39.25 32.23 12.40
C LYS A 78 38.00 33.11 12.29
N ALA A 79 37.74 33.96 13.30
CA ALA A 79 36.59 34.85 13.31
C ALA A 79 36.68 35.91 12.22
N GLY A 80 37.87 36.44 11.96
CA GLY A 80 38.07 37.46 10.95
C GLY A 80 37.94 36.92 9.52
N VAL A 81 38.43 35.71 9.23
CA VAL A 81 38.21 35.06 7.92
C VAL A 81 36.73 34.74 7.71
N ALA A 82 36.05 34.25 8.75
CA ALA A 82 34.61 33.98 8.67
C ALA A 82 33.79 35.26 8.42
N LEU A 83 34.09 36.35 9.13
CA LEU A 83 33.44 37.65 8.92
C LEU A 83 33.73 38.21 7.53
N TYR A 84 34.97 38.08 7.05
CA TYR A 84 35.37 38.52 5.72
C TYR A 84 34.58 37.78 4.63
N LEU A 85 34.52 36.45 4.70
CA LEU A 85 33.77 35.64 3.74
C LEU A 85 32.25 35.92 3.81
N ALA A 86 31.70 36.13 5.01
CA ALA A 86 30.29 36.47 5.19
C ALA A 86 29.93 37.84 4.57
N VAL A 87 30.76 38.87 4.79
CA VAL A 87 30.53 40.20 4.23
C VAL A 87 30.73 40.20 2.71
N PHE A 88 31.74 39.48 2.21
CA PHE A 88 31.93 39.32 0.76
C PHE A 88 30.76 38.56 0.11
N ALA A 89 30.26 37.50 0.74
CA ALA A 89 29.07 36.79 0.28
C ALA A 89 27.83 37.70 0.25
N ALA A 90 27.63 38.52 1.29
CA ALA A 90 26.51 39.46 1.33
C ALA A 90 26.62 40.54 0.23
N ILE A 91 27.82 41.10 0.01
CA ILE A 91 28.05 42.12 -1.03
C ILE A 91 27.98 41.52 -2.44
N SER A 92 28.37 40.25 -2.63
CA SER A 92 28.25 39.57 -3.92
C SER A 92 26.81 39.23 -4.31
N VAL A 93 25.93 39.03 -3.33
CA VAL A 93 24.48 38.83 -3.55
C VAL A 93 23.73 40.15 -3.68
N TYR A 94 24.30 41.26 -3.20
CA TYR A 94 23.65 42.57 -3.21
C TYR A 94 23.21 43.08 -4.60
N PRO A 95 24.00 42.97 -5.69
CA PRO A 95 23.54 43.38 -7.02
C PRO A 95 22.29 42.61 -7.46
N THR A 96 22.29 41.29 -7.25
CA THR A 96 21.15 40.43 -7.58
C THR A 96 19.91 40.78 -6.77
N TRP A 97 20.07 41.10 -5.48
CA TRP A 97 18.98 41.55 -4.63
C TRP A 97 18.50 42.97 -4.98
N HIS A 98 19.41 43.88 -5.31
CA HIS A 98 19.09 45.23 -5.74
C HIS A 98 18.35 45.23 -7.08
N ASP A 99 18.76 44.42 -8.05
CA ASP A 99 18.05 44.27 -9.32
C ASP A 99 16.63 43.71 -9.13
N GLU A 100 16.45 42.82 -8.15
CA GLU A 100 15.14 42.26 -7.75
C GLU A 100 14.23 43.31 -7.07
N VAL A 101 14.78 44.31 -6.38
CA VAL A 101 14.03 45.36 -5.69
C VAL A 101 13.85 46.63 -6.53
N SER A 102 14.79 46.93 -7.44
CA SER A 102 14.88 48.22 -8.14
C SER A 102 14.48 48.18 -9.62
N CYS A 103 14.01 47.04 -10.14
CA CYS A 103 13.53 46.92 -11.53
C CYS A 103 14.57 47.39 -12.58
N ALA A 104 15.74 46.76 -12.63
CA ALA A 104 16.72 47.05 -13.67
C ALA A 104 16.25 46.47 -15.03
N VAL A 105 15.95 47.35 -15.98
CA VAL A 105 15.59 47.02 -17.36
C VAL A 105 16.82 46.48 -18.10
N PRO A 106 16.70 45.48 -18.99
CA PRO A 106 17.83 44.96 -19.77
C PRO A 106 18.54 46.06 -20.59
N GLU A 107 19.85 45.90 -20.79
CA GLU A 107 20.66 46.83 -21.59
C GLU A 107 20.06 47.05 -23.00
N GLY A 108 19.76 48.31 -23.31
CA GLY A 108 19.14 48.73 -24.58
C GLY A 108 18.02 49.77 -24.43
N VAL A 109 17.55 50.05 -23.21
CA VAL A 109 16.49 51.03 -22.93
C VAL A 109 17.06 52.22 -22.15
N THR A 110 16.90 53.43 -22.67
CA THR A 110 17.44 54.65 -22.05
C THR A 110 16.72 55.00 -20.74
N PRO A 111 17.44 55.47 -19.72
CA PRO A 111 16.93 55.66 -18.36
C PRO A 111 16.22 57.02 -18.16
N ASP A 112 15.26 57.33 -19.01
CA ASP A 112 14.28 58.40 -18.76
C ASP A 112 12.90 57.83 -19.08
N ASP A 113 12.35 57.10 -18.11
CA ASP A 113 10.93 57.04 -17.77
C ASP A 113 10.75 55.93 -16.72
N THR A 114 10.46 56.36 -15.51
CA THR A 114 10.23 55.50 -14.35
C THR A 114 9.12 54.47 -14.62
N CYS A 115 9.33 53.25 -14.13
CA CYS A 115 8.33 52.17 -14.02
C CYS A 115 6.99 52.69 -13.46
N PRO A 116 6.04 53.13 -14.31
CA PRO A 116 4.88 52.32 -14.67
C PRO A 116 4.34 52.56 -16.11
N ALA A 117 5.09 53.19 -17.02
CA ALA A 117 4.56 53.57 -18.34
C ALA A 117 4.53 52.45 -19.40
N VAL A 118 5.44 51.46 -19.33
CA VAL A 118 5.55 50.38 -20.34
C VAL A 118 4.36 49.41 -20.32
N LEU A 119 3.70 49.27 -19.16
CA LEU A 119 2.47 48.48 -19.01
C LEU A 119 1.27 49.06 -19.78
N ASN A 120 1.31 50.32 -20.21
CA ASN A 120 0.21 50.93 -20.97
C ASN A 120 0.33 50.79 -22.49
N VAL A 121 1.45 50.23 -22.98
CA VAL A 121 1.70 50.01 -24.41
C VAL A 121 1.61 48.52 -24.79
N MET A 122 1.53 47.63 -23.81
CA MET A 122 1.42 46.18 -24.03
C MET A 122 -0.03 45.73 -24.23
N GLU A 123 -0.21 44.78 -25.15
CA GLU A 123 -1.48 44.08 -25.37
C GLU A 123 -1.95 43.42 -24.06
N PRO A 124 -3.25 43.50 -23.69
CA PRO A 124 -3.74 43.14 -22.35
C PRO A 124 -3.43 41.70 -21.91
N ALA A 125 -3.30 40.77 -22.86
CA ALA A 125 -2.92 39.38 -22.57
C ALA A 125 -1.44 39.21 -22.19
N ALA A 126 -0.53 39.92 -22.89
CA ALA A 126 0.90 39.92 -22.58
C ALA A 126 1.17 40.63 -21.24
N LYS A 127 0.42 41.70 -20.96
CA LYS A 127 0.44 42.43 -19.70
C LYS A 127 0.06 41.54 -18.51
N ALA A 128 -1.01 40.75 -18.63
CA ALA A 128 -1.46 39.84 -17.58
C ALA A 128 -0.42 38.75 -17.28
N LYS A 129 0.16 38.15 -18.34
CA LYS A 129 1.19 37.10 -18.21
C LYS A 129 2.48 37.63 -17.59
N ALA A 130 2.94 38.82 -17.99
CA ALA A 130 4.12 39.45 -17.42
C ALA A 130 3.93 39.82 -15.94
N LEU A 131 2.73 40.30 -15.57
CA LEU A 131 2.36 40.58 -14.17
C LEU A 131 2.28 39.31 -13.32
N GLU A 132 1.79 38.20 -13.87
CA GLU A 132 1.69 36.90 -13.19
C GLU A 132 3.07 36.25 -12.99
N GLU A 133 3.92 36.30 -14.02
CA GLU A 133 5.31 35.84 -13.96
C GLU A 133 6.15 36.71 -12.99
N TRP A 134 5.91 38.02 -12.93
CA TRP A 134 6.54 38.92 -11.95
C TRP A 134 6.03 38.72 -10.52
N ALA A 135 4.72 38.58 -10.31
CA ALA A 135 4.13 38.29 -9.00
C ALA A 135 4.62 36.95 -8.43
N SER A 136 4.99 36.00 -9.31
CA SER A 136 5.56 34.71 -8.91
C SER A 136 7.04 34.76 -8.48
N GLY A 137 7.76 35.86 -8.73
CA GLY A 137 9.19 35.99 -8.42
C GLY A 137 10.10 35.17 -9.35
N ALA A 138 9.70 35.01 -10.62
CA ALA A 138 10.33 34.08 -11.57
C ALA A 138 11.77 34.43 -11.99
N ALA A 139 12.26 35.63 -11.65
CA ALA A 139 13.56 36.15 -12.07
C ALA A 139 14.52 36.50 -10.90
N GLY A 140 14.45 35.78 -9.76
CA GLY A 140 15.20 36.16 -8.55
C GLY A 140 15.84 35.01 -7.76
N VAL A 141 16.56 35.38 -6.69
CA VAL A 141 17.29 34.49 -5.75
C VAL A 141 16.38 33.39 -5.19
N LYS A 142 15.09 33.68 -5.06
CA LYS A 142 14.05 32.71 -4.65
C LYS A 142 14.00 31.48 -5.55
N ARG A 143 14.09 31.64 -6.88
CA ARG A 143 14.13 30.51 -7.82
C ARG A 143 15.43 29.72 -7.69
N PHE A 144 16.57 30.41 -7.59
CA PHE A 144 17.88 29.77 -7.43
C PHE A 144 17.94 28.92 -6.16
N LEU A 145 17.43 29.43 -5.03
CA LEU A 145 17.34 28.67 -3.78
C LEU A 145 16.39 27.47 -3.93
N LEU A 146 15.21 27.66 -4.53
CA LEU A 146 14.24 26.58 -4.74
C LEU A 146 14.69 25.53 -5.77
N SER A 147 15.52 25.89 -6.75
CA SER A 147 16.03 24.98 -7.78
C SER A 147 17.29 24.24 -7.36
N ASN A 148 18.13 24.83 -6.51
CA ASN A 148 19.45 24.27 -6.18
C ASN A 148 19.52 23.67 -4.77
N ILE A 149 18.58 24.00 -3.87
CA ILE A 149 18.50 23.39 -2.55
C ILE A 149 17.50 22.24 -2.60
N GLY A 150 18.02 21.03 -2.82
CA GLY A 150 17.22 19.80 -3.03
C GLY A 150 16.59 19.17 -1.78
N TYR A 151 16.83 19.70 -0.57
CA TYR A 151 16.12 19.22 0.62
C TYR A 151 14.74 19.87 0.71
N ARG A 152 13.78 19.27 0.01
CA ARG A 152 12.36 19.51 0.29
C ARG A 152 12.09 18.95 1.69
N MET A 153 11.83 19.80 2.69
CA MET A 153 11.36 19.31 3.98
C MET A 153 10.12 18.46 3.74
N VAL A 154 10.24 17.14 3.96
CA VAL A 154 9.10 16.23 3.94
C VAL A 154 8.25 16.61 5.15
N ARG A 155 7.23 17.41 4.89
CA ARG A 155 6.20 17.73 5.88
C ARG A 155 5.54 16.40 6.26
N GLY A 156 5.76 15.94 7.49
CA GLY A 156 5.13 14.72 8.03
C GLY A 156 3.61 14.89 8.22
N LEU A 157 2.95 13.86 8.77
CA LEU A 157 1.50 13.81 9.02
C LEU A 157 0.95 15.09 9.68
N ASP A 158 1.67 15.64 10.65
CA ASP A 158 1.29 16.82 11.42
C ASP A 158 1.27 18.13 10.57
N LEU A 159 2.04 18.17 9.49
CA LEU A 159 2.21 19.36 8.64
C LEU A 159 1.52 19.26 7.26
N LYS A 160 1.08 18.06 6.84
CA LYS A 160 0.33 17.83 5.59
C LYS A 160 -1.12 17.41 5.81
N GLY A 161 -1.48 17.02 7.03
CA GLY A 161 -2.66 16.19 7.24
C GLY A 161 -2.42 14.77 6.73
N GLY A 162 -3.35 13.87 7.06
CA GLY A 162 -3.32 12.50 6.57
C GLY A 162 -4.45 11.66 7.14
N LEU A 163 -4.53 10.43 6.64
CA LEU A 163 -5.58 9.48 6.94
C LEU A 163 -5.11 8.53 8.04
N ARG A 164 -5.89 8.41 9.11
CA ARG A 164 -5.69 7.42 10.17
C ARG A 164 -6.82 6.40 10.14
N LEU A 165 -6.49 5.17 9.80
CA LEU A 165 -7.42 4.05 9.75
C LEU A 165 -7.15 3.12 10.92
N VAL A 166 -8.21 2.64 11.57
CA VAL A 166 -8.12 1.65 12.64
C VAL A 166 -8.90 0.42 12.20
N TYR A 167 -8.22 -0.70 12.12
CA TYR A 167 -8.79 -1.98 11.71
C TYR A 167 -8.70 -2.97 12.86
N THR A 168 -9.83 -3.46 13.34
CA THR A 168 -9.88 -4.55 14.32
C THR A 168 -9.82 -5.88 13.58
N VAL A 169 -8.85 -6.73 13.93
CA VAL A 169 -8.70 -8.06 13.35
C VAL A 169 -9.73 -9.02 13.97
N ASP A 170 -10.45 -9.77 13.15
CA ASP A 170 -11.38 -10.81 13.63
C ASP A 170 -10.59 -12.06 14.08
N VAL A 171 -10.12 -11.98 15.33
CA VAL A 171 -9.36 -13.06 15.97
C VAL A 171 -10.25 -14.26 16.29
N GLU A 172 -11.54 -14.03 16.56
CA GLU A 172 -12.48 -15.10 16.88
C GLU A 172 -12.65 -16.04 15.69
N GLU A 173 -12.71 -15.51 14.48
CA GLU A 173 -12.78 -16.33 13.27
C GLU A 173 -11.52 -17.19 13.08
N ALA A 174 -10.33 -16.65 13.34
CA ALA A 174 -9.09 -17.43 13.31
C ALA A 174 -9.06 -18.56 14.36
N ILE A 175 -9.66 -18.34 15.52
CA ILE A 175 -9.82 -19.36 16.56
C ILE A 175 -10.85 -20.42 16.11
N LYS A 176 -11.97 -20.02 15.51
CA LYS A 176 -12.96 -20.95 14.93
C LYS A 176 -12.35 -21.81 13.83
N ASP A 177 -11.55 -21.25 12.94
CA ASP A 177 -10.83 -22.01 11.90
C ASP A 177 -9.85 -23.04 12.50
N LYS A 178 -9.22 -22.69 13.61
CA LYS A 178 -8.34 -23.63 14.34
C LYS A 178 -9.17 -24.72 15.03
N ARG A 179 -10.30 -24.37 15.64
CA ARG A 179 -11.27 -25.31 16.22
C ARG A 179 -11.81 -26.28 15.16
N ASP A 180 -12.17 -25.78 13.99
CA ASP A 180 -12.72 -26.57 12.90
C ASP A 180 -11.69 -27.56 12.34
N ARG A 181 -10.42 -27.16 12.26
CA ARG A 181 -9.33 -28.11 11.99
C ARG A 181 -9.20 -29.20 13.05
N TYR A 182 -9.38 -28.87 14.33
CA TYR A 182 -9.40 -29.90 15.38
C TYR A 182 -10.63 -30.78 15.31
N TYR A 183 -11.78 -30.24 14.92
CA TYR A 183 -13.00 -31.00 14.69
C TYR A 183 -12.75 -32.11 13.66
N ASP A 184 -12.13 -31.78 12.52
CA ASP A 184 -11.80 -32.76 11.48
C ASP A 184 -10.77 -33.79 11.96
N LEU A 185 -9.73 -33.34 12.67
CA LEU A 185 -8.71 -34.24 13.25
C LEU A 185 -9.31 -35.20 14.27
N LEU A 186 -10.22 -34.73 15.13
CA LEU A 186 -10.91 -35.55 16.11
C LEU A 186 -11.80 -36.58 15.42
N ARG A 187 -12.58 -36.19 14.40
CA ARG A 187 -13.38 -37.13 13.59
C ARG A 187 -12.51 -38.19 12.95
N ALA A 188 -11.38 -37.79 12.36
CA ALA A 188 -10.49 -38.72 11.69
C ALA A 188 -9.87 -39.73 12.66
N GLN A 189 -9.41 -39.27 13.82
CA GLN A 189 -8.83 -40.14 14.85
C GLN A 189 -9.86 -41.04 15.52
N LEU A 190 -11.09 -40.56 15.71
CA LEU A 190 -12.18 -41.40 16.21
C LEU A 190 -12.57 -42.48 15.20
N ALA A 191 -12.64 -42.16 13.91
CA ALA A 191 -12.91 -43.18 12.89
C ALA A 191 -11.86 -44.31 12.89
N LYS A 192 -10.58 -43.98 13.15
CA LYS A 192 -9.51 -44.96 13.34
C LYS A 192 -9.69 -45.77 14.63
N SER A 193 -10.03 -45.12 15.74
CA SER A 193 -10.21 -45.81 17.03
C SER A 193 -11.42 -46.77 17.03
N TYR A 194 -12.46 -46.47 16.24
CA TYR A 194 -13.59 -47.37 15.99
C TYR A 194 -13.29 -48.46 14.94
N GLY A 195 -12.13 -48.41 14.28
CA GLY A 195 -11.70 -49.41 13.30
C GLY A 195 -12.38 -49.30 11.93
N PHE A 196 -12.96 -48.15 11.60
CA PHE A 196 -13.57 -47.93 10.28
C PHE A 196 -12.54 -47.74 9.16
N VAL A 197 -11.29 -47.42 9.54
CA VAL A 197 -10.16 -47.06 8.67
C VAL A 197 -8.88 -47.64 9.25
N ALA A 198 -7.93 -48.07 8.41
CA ALA A 198 -6.61 -48.49 8.87
C ALA A 198 -5.82 -47.31 9.46
N ASP A 199 -4.81 -47.61 10.31
CA ASP A 199 -4.05 -46.58 11.03
C ASP A 199 -3.35 -45.57 10.09
N ASP A 200 -2.97 -45.99 8.88
CA ASP A 200 -2.25 -45.16 7.90
C ASP A 200 -3.15 -44.45 6.88
N ASP A 201 -4.42 -44.85 6.75
CA ASP A 201 -5.31 -44.32 5.72
C ASP A 201 -6.07 -43.06 6.18
N VAL A 202 -6.49 -42.24 5.21
CA VAL A 202 -7.35 -41.07 5.44
C VAL A 202 -8.83 -41.49 5.33
N PRO A 203 -9.69 -41.17 6.31
CA PRO A 203 -11.09 -41.56 6.28
C PRO A 203 -11.88 -40.94 5.13
N THR A 204 -12.67 -41.76 4.42
CA THR A 204 -13.61 -41.27 3.40
C THR A 204 -14.88 -40.69 4.03
N VAL A 205 -15.55 -39.75 3.37
CA VAL A 205 -16.80 -39.10 3.85
C VAL A 205 -17.87 -40.12 4.29
N ALA A 206 -18.04 -41.22 3.54
CA ALA A 206 -18.99 -42.28 3.88
C ALA A 206 -18.62 -43.05 5.16
N GLN A 207 -17.32 -43.17 5.50
CA GLN A 207 -16.88 -43.77 6.76
C GLN A 207 -17.05 -42.80 7.93
N LEU A 208 -16.88 -41.49 7.68
CA LEU A 208 -17.12 -40.45 8.68
C LEU A 208 -18.60 -40.26 9.03
N GLN A 209 -19.52 -40.55 8.10
CA GLN A 209 -20.96 -40.55 8.38
C GLN A 209 -21.36 -41.68 9.33
N LYS A 210 -20.72 -42.87 9.23
CA LYS A 210 -20.96 -43.98 10.17
C LYS A 210 -20.57 -43.63 11.60
N LEU A 211 -19.66 -42.67 11.79
CA LEU A 211 -19.26 -42.19 13.12
C LEU A 211 -20.39 -41.40 13.80
N ASP A 212 -21.24 -40.72 13.03
CA ASP A 212 -22.32 -39.87 13.57
C ASP A 212 -23.36 -40.72 14.35
N ASP A 213 -23.47 -42.02 14.07
CA ASP A 213 -24.32 -42.96 14.81
C ASP A 213 -23.81 -43.26 16.24
N PHE A 214 -22.51 -43.06 16.50
CA PHE A 214 -21.85 -43.41 17.77
C PHE A 214 -21.46 -42.20 18.61
N VAL A 215 -20.98 -41.13 17.95
CA VAL A 215 -20.44 -39.94 18.62
C VAL A 215 -20.97 -38.69 17.94
N THR A 216 -21.69 -37.86 18.69
CA THR A 216 -22.07 -36.53 18.25
C THR A 216 -20.98 -35.55 18.64
N ILE A 217 -20.34 -34.91 17.65
CA ILE A 217 -19.37 -33.85 17.88
C ILE A 217 -20.05 -32.52 17.62
N GLU A 218 -20.23 -31.73 18.67
CA GLU A 218 -20.83 -30.41 18.63
C GLU A 218 -19.74 -29.34 18.70
N LYS A 219 -19.79 -28.39 17.76
CA LYS A 219 -19.07 -27.13 17.86
C LYS A 219 -19.84 -26.23 18.82
N SER A 220 -19.21 -25.77 19.90
CA SER A 220 -19.89 -24.87 20.85
C SER A 220 -20.31 -23.58 20.13
N ARG A 221 -21.55 -23.15 20.37
CA ARG A 221 -22.10 -21.90 19.79
C ARG A 221 -21.63 -20.68 20.55
N ASP A 222 -21.43 -20.82 21.86
CA ASP A 222 -21.10 -19.73 22.77
C ASP A 222 -19.59 -19.55 22.94
N ASP A 223 -18.80 -20.61 22.70
CA ASP A 223 -17.34 -20.60 22.87
C ASP A 223 -16.64 -21.08 21.57
N SER A 224 -15.94 -20.16 20.90
CA SER A 224 -15.24 -20.44 19.63
C SER A 224 -14.07 -21.42 19.80
N SER A 225 -13.63 -21.66 21.04
CA SER A 225 -12.49 -22.53 21.34
C SER A 225 -12.88 -23.89 21.92
N GLU A 226 -14.18 -24.18 22.03
CA GLU A 226 -14.68 -25.40 22.64
C GLU A 226 -15.35 -26.36 21.64
N LEU A 227 -15.00 -27.64 21.78
CA LEU A 227 -15.60 -28.78 21.11
C LEU A 227 -16.17 -29.73 22.16
N VAL A 228 -17.41 -30.16 21.98
CA VAL A 228 -18.10 -31.08 22.89
C VAL A 228 -18.35 -32.39 22.15
N LEU A 229 -17.81 -33.49 22.69
CA LEU A 229 -18.10 -34.83 22.21
C LEU A 229 -19.11 -35.48 23.14
N LYS A 230 -20.24 -35.89 22.58
CA LYS A 230 -21.29 -36.63 23.27
C LYS A 230 -21.28 -38.07 22.78
N PHE A 231 -21.11 -38.99 23.72
CA PHE A 231 -21.11 -40.43 23.50
C PHE A 231 -22.43 -41.01 24.00
N ASN A 232 -22.93 -42.01 23.27
CA ASN A 232 -24.13 -42.76 23.69
C ASN A 232 -23.93 -43.50 25.03
N ASN A 233 -22.69 -43.85 25.38
CA ASN A 233 -22.36 -44.54 26.63
C ASN A 233 -20.98 -44.10 27.17
N GLY A 234 -20.89 -43.81 28.47
CA GLY A 234 -19.66 -43.39 29.14
C GLY A 234 -18.54 -44.46 29.16
N ALA A 235 -18.87 -45.73 28.94
CA ALA A 235 -17.87 -46.79 28.75
C ALA A 235 -17.14 -46.69 27.39
N GLU A 236 -17.83 -46.26 26.34
CA GLU A 236 -17.23 -46.07 25.00
C GLU A 236 -16.26 -44.89 24.99
N SER A 237 -16.63 -43.80 25.66
CA SER A 237 -15.75 -42.64 25.86
C SER A 237 -14.39 -43.05 26.45
N LYS A 238 -14.36 -43.90 27.49
CA LYS A 238 -13.10 -44.36 28.11
C LYS A 238 -12.29 -45.31 27.21
N LYS A 239 -12.96 -46.08 26.35
CA LYS A 239 -12.30 -47.03 25.44
C LYS A 239 -11.64 -46.33 24.25
N HIS A 240 -12.36 -45.38 23.64
CA HIS A 240 -11.94 -44.72 22.40
C HIS A 240 -11.11 -43.45 22.66
N ILE A 241 -11.34 -42.74 23.77
CA ILE A 241 -10.50 -41.64 24.24
C ILE A 241 -9.52 -42.20 25.30
N ASN A 242 -8.59 -43.02 24.84
CA ASN A 242 -7.50 -43.56 25.66
C ASN A 242 -6.27 -42.64 25.65
N ASP A 243 -5.25 -42.96 26.44
CA ASP A 243 -4.03 -42.13 26.54
C ASP A 243 -3.34 -41.97 25.18
N LYS A 244 -3.29 -43.04 24.36
CA LYS A 244 -2.72 -43.02 23.00
C LYS A 244 -3.42 -41.98 22.11
N PHE A 245 -4.75 -41.93 22.16
CA PHE A 245 -5.55 -40.95 21.43
C PHE A 245 -5.26 -39.52 21.93
N LEU A 246 -5.12 -39.34 23.24
CA LEU A 246 -4.96 -38.02 23.86
C LEU A 246 -3.57 -37.41 23.67
N VAL A 247 -2.50 -38.21 23.52
CA VAL A 247 -1.11 -37.70 23.44
C VAL A 247 -0.96 -36.57 22.40
N GLN A 248 -1.57 -36.71 21.23
CA GLN A 248 -1.47 -35.71 20.15
C GLN A 248 -2.23 -34.41 20.44
N PHE A 249 -3.22 -34.44 21.32
CA PHE A 249 -4.10 -33.31 21.63
C PHE A 249 -3.71 -32.58 22.92
N LEU A 250 -3.13 -33.28 23.91
CA LEU A 250 -2.85 -32.76 25.25
C LEU A 250 -1.99 -31.49 25.29
N ARG A 251 -1.12 -31.31 24.29
CA ARG A 251 -0.27 -30.12 24.14
C ARG A 251 -1.07 -28.86 23.83
N GLU A 252 -2.08 -28.97 22.98
CA GLU A 252 -2.80 -27.80 22.44
C GLU A 252 -4.23 -27.67 22.97
N LEU A 253 -4.84 -28.77 23.43
CA LEU A 253 -6.19 -28.83 23.97
C LEU A 253 -6.17 -29.18 25.47
N ALA A 254 -6.98 -28.47 26.25
CA ALA A 254 -7.40 -28.83 27.58
C ALA A 254 -8.64 -29.73 27.49
N ILE A 255 -8.70 -30.77 28.32
CA ILE A 255 -9.74 -31.79 28.23
C ILE A 255 -10.44 -31.90 29.57
N VAL A 256 -11.76 -31.83 29.55
CA VAL A 256 -12.62 -31.98 30.73
C VAL A 256 -13.63 -33.08 30.44
N ARG A 257 -13.65 -34.12 31.28
CA ARG A 257 -14.64 -35.19 31.19
C ARG A 257 -15.78 -34.92 32.18
N SER A 258 -17.02 -35.10 31.74
CA SER A 258 -18.17 -35.06 32.64
C SER A 258 -18.14 -36.24 33.62
N THR A 259 -18.77 -36.08 34.79
CA THR A 259 -18.86 -37.11 35.84
C THR A 259 -19.48 -38.41 35.32
N ASP A 260 -20.39 -38.29 34.36
CA ASP A 260 -21.17 -39.41 33.82
C ASP A 260 -20.40 -40.12 32.68
N GLY A 261 -19.26 -39.56 32.26
CA GLY A 261 -18.38 -40.09 31.22
C GLY A 261 -18.94 -40.02 29.79
N THR A 262 -20.20 -39.61 29.62
CA THR A 262 -20.89 -39.47 28.34
C THR A 262 -20.45 -38.22 27.57
N GLU A 263 -19.97 -37.18 28.24
CA GLU A 263 -19.50 -35.96 27.60
C GLU A 263 -18.01 -35.72 27.84
N VAL A 264 -17.30 -35.35 26.77
CA VAL A 264 -15.90 -34.91 26.82
C VAL A 264 -15.77 -33.57 26.11
N ARG A 265 -15.34 -32.55 26.86
CA ARG A 265 -15.08 -31.21 26.35
C ARG A 265 -13.60 -31.02 26.06
N PHE A 266 -13.30 -30.56 24.85
CA PHE A 266 -11.98 -30.14 24.42
C PHE A 266 -12.02 -28.63 24.25
N ARG A 267 -11.22 -27.92 25.03
CA ARG A 267 -11.03 -26.46 24.93
C ARG A 267 -9.62 -26.17 24.44
N ILE A 268 -9.45 -25.26 23.48
CA ILE A 268 -8.10 -24.82 23.09
C ILE A 268 -7.45 -24.14 24.30
N ARG A 269 -6.19 -24.51 24.61
CA ARG A 269 -5.49 -23.89 25.75
C ARG A 269 -5.28 -22.40 25.49
N ASN A 270 -5.39 -21.57 26.52
CA ASN A 270 -5.16 -20.12 26.44
C ASN A 270 -3.80 -19.78 25.80
N SER A 271 -2.75 -20.58 26.03
CA SER A 271 -1.45 -20.37 25.40
C SER A 271 -1.48 -20.50 23.87
N VAL A 272 -2.32 -21.41 23.36
CA VAL A 272 -2.52 -21.60 21.92
C VAL A 272 -3.45 -20.54 21.37
N GLU A 273 -4.50 -20.17 22.10
CA GLU A 273 -5.38 -19.05 21.71
C GLU A 273 -4.58 -17.75 21.56
N SER A 274 -3.74 -17.40 22.53
CA SER A 274 -2.87 -16.22 22.45
C SER A 274 -1.91 -16.30 21.26
N ALA A 275 -1.33 -17.47 20.99
CA ALA A 275 -0.45 -17.65 19.83
C ALA A 275 -1.20 -17.54 18.50
N VAL A 276 -2.43 -18.05 18.41
CA VAL A 276 -3.29 -17.90 17.23
C VAL A 276 -3.68 -16.44 17.03
N ARG A 277 -4.03 -15.73 18.11
CA ARG A 277 -4.31 -14.30 18.11
C ARG A 277 -3.14 -13.48 17.61
N GLU A 278 -1.96 -13.67 18.19
CA GLU A 278 -0.73 -12.97 17.78
C GLU A 278 -0.39 -13.25 16.31
N LYS A 279 -0.53 -14.52 15.89
CA LYS A 279 -0.30 -14.91 14.50
C LYS A 279 -1.29 -14.26 13.53
N ALA A 280 -2.58 -14.23 13.88
CA ALA A 280 -3.63 -13.60 13.06
C ALA A 280 -3.36 -12.10 12.88
N VAL A 281 -3.03 -11.40 13.97
CA VAL A 281 -2.71 -9.97 13.92
C VAL A 281 -1.43 -9.70 13.11
N THR A 282 -0.41 -10.54 13.27
CA THR A 282 0.85 -10.43 12.51
C THR A 282 0.61 -10.62 11.00
N GLN A 283 -0.17 -11.63 10.64
CA GLN A 283 -0.52 -11.92 9.25
C GLN A 283 -1.38 -10.81 8.63
N ALA A 284 -2.32 -10.25 9.38
CA ALA A 284 -3.12 -9.12 8.95
C ALA A 284 -2.24 -7.88 8.74
N LYS A 285 -1.30 -7.60 9.66
CA LYS A 285 -0.32 -6.51 9.52
C LYS A 285 0.51 -6.67 8.24
N GLU A 286 1.06 -7.86 7.99
CA GLU A 286 1.87 -8.13 6.81
C GLU A 286 1.05 -7.97 5.51
N THR A 287 -0.21 -8.37 5.52
CA THR A 287 -1.12 -8.22 4.38
C THR A 287 -1.42 -6.75 4.11
N ILE A 288 -1.73 -5.96 5.14
CA ILE A 288 -1.93 -4.52 5.00
C ILE A 288 -0.65 -3.85 4.53
N ASN A 289 0.51 -4.23 5.08
CA ASN A 289 1.81 -3.68 4.68
C ASN A 289 2.06 -3.91 3.18
N ARG A 290 1.89 -5.15 2.69
CA ARG A 290 2.05 -5.48 1.27
C ARG A 290 1.11 -4.69 0.37
N ARG A 291 -0.14 -4.46 0.79
CA ARG A 291 -1.11 -3.64 0.02
C ARG A 291 -0.70 -2.19 -0.04
N VAL A 292 -0.30 -1.63 1.09
CA VAL A 292 0.16 -0.24 1.19
C VAL A 292 1.42 0.00 0.35
N ASP A 293 2.39 -0.92 0.43
CA ASP A 293 3.61 -0.89 -0.39
C ASP A 293 3.27 -0.99 -1.89
N GLY A 294 2.32 -1.87 -2.25
CA GLY A 294 1.85 -2.05 -3.64
C GLY A 294 1.20 -0.82 -4.25
N MET A 295 0.67 0.08 -3.43
CA MET A 295 0.09 1.36 -3.88
C MET A 295 1.15 2.46 -4.09
N GLY A 296 2.42 2.17 -3.81
CA GLY A 296 3.51 3.14 -3.97
C GLY A 296 3.51 4.25 -2.92
N VAL A 297 2.75 4.07 -1.83
CA VAL A 297 2.71 4.98 -0.69
C VAL A 297 3.99 4.80 0.12
N LYS A 298 5.03 5.54 -0.28
CA LYS A 298 6.27 5.61 0.48
C LYS A 298 5.96 6.33 1.80
N GLU A 299 6.27 5.69 2.94
CA GLU A 299 6.17 6.24 4.31
C GLU A 299 4.85 6.04 5.08
N ALA A 300 4.04 5.02 4.75
CA ALA A 300 2.94 4.66 5.64
C ALA A 300 3.44 4.09 6.98
N SER A 301 2.85 4.53 8.08
CA SER A 301 3.15 4.03 9.43
C SER A 301 2.10 3.00 9.82
N LEU A 302 2.55 1.77 10.10
CA LEU A 302 1.71 0.68 10.59
C LEU A 302 2.10 0.36 12.03
N SER A 303 1.14 0.51 12.94
CA SER A 303 1.31 0.12 14.34
C SER A 303 0.21 -0.85 14.77
N VAL A 304 0.54 -1.76 15.68
CA VAL A 304 -0.39 -2.75 16.22
C VAL A 304 -0.65 -2.39 17.67
N ARG A 305 -1.91 -2.43 18.08
CA ARG A 305 -2.37 -2.29 19.46
C ARG A 305 -3.38 -3.39 19.74
N ASP A 306 -2.98 -4.40 20.49
CA ASP A 306 -3.81 -5.58 20.77
C ASP A 306 -4.30 -6.26 19.48
N GLU A 307 -5.58 -6.15 19.16
CA GLU A 307 -6.22 -6.67 17.93
C GLU A 307 -6.39 -5.59 16.85
N ASP A 308 -6.11 -4.33 17.19
CA ASP A 308 -6.25 -3.20 16.30
C ASP A 308 -4.94 -2.95 15.54
N ILE A 309 -5.08 -2.77 14.23
CA ILE A 309 -4.02 -2.31 13.33
C ILE A 309 -4.33 -0.87 12.97
N ILE A 310 -3.45 0.03 13.38
CA ILE A 310 -3.54 1.46 13.11
C ILE A 310 -2.63 1.75 11.91
N VAL A 311 -3.24 2.23 10.83
CA VAL A 311 -2.56 2.58 9.58
C VAL A 311 -2.63 4.09 9.42
N GLU A 312 -1.48 4.74 9.36
CA GLU A 312 -1.34 6.18 9.20
C GLU A 312 -0.68 6.48 7.86
N ILE A 313 -1.39 7.20 7.01
CA ILE A 313 -0.99 7.46 5.62
C ILE A 313 -0.86 8.97 5.43
N PRO A 314 0.34 9.48 5.10
CA PRO A 314 0.53 10.90 4.84
C PRO A 314 -0.06 11.30 3.49
N GLY A 315 -0.74 12.44 3.40
CA GLY A 315 -1.30 12.93 2.14
C GLY A 315 -2.40 13.97 2.32
N GLU A 316 -2.81 14.60 1.23
CA GLU A 316 -3.88 15.63 1.21
C GLU A 316 -4.97 15.35 0.16
N ASP A 317 -4.86 14.26 -0.60
CA ASP A 317 -5.82 13.92 -1.66
C ASP A 317 -6.89 12.93 -1.16
N GLU A 318 -8.11 13.43 -0.99
CA GLU A 318 -9.28 12.66 -0.56
C GLU A 318 -9.62 11.50 -1.51
N ARG A 319 -9.35 11.62 -2.82
CA ARG A 319 -9.63 10.54 -3.78
C ARG A 319 -8.65 9.39 -3.59
N ALA A 320 -7.37 9.70 -3.44
CA ALA A 320 -6.35 8.70 -3.14
C ALA A 320 -6.65 7.99 -1.81
N PHE A 321 -7.17 8.72 -0.81
CA PHE A 321 -7.59 8.12 0.45
C PHE A 321 -8.77 7.16 0.32
N GLN A 322 -9.75 7.47 -0.52
CA GLN A 322 -10.88 6.57 -0.80
C GLN A 322 -10.41 5.28 -1.49
N GLU A 323 -9.58 5.39 -2.53
CA GLU A 323 -9.01 4.22 -3.21
C GLU A 323 -8.19 3.33 -2.27
N ILE A 324 -7.33 3.95 -1.46
CA ILE A 324 -6.51 3.24 -0.47
C ILE A 324 -7.39 2.55 0.59
N ARG A 325 -8.41 3.25 1.10
CA ARG A 325 -9.36 2.67 2.07
C ARG A 325 -10.06 1.47 1.48
N ASP A 326 -10.57 1.57 0.27
CA ASP A 326 -11.31 0.50 -0.39
C ASP A 326 -10.42 -0.74 -0.59
N ILE A 327 -9.19 -0.56 -1.07
CA ILE A 327 -8.23 -1.64 -1.28
C ILE A 327 -7.80 -2.29 0.04
N ILE A 328 -7.51 -1.50 1.09
CA ILE A 328 -7.08 -2.04 2.38
C ILE A 328 -8.25 -2.73 3.10
N SER A 329 -9.48 -2.25 2.93
CA SER A 329 -10.66 -2.80 3.61
C SER A 329 -11.13 -4.16 3.07
N GLN A 330 -10.76 -4.52 1.84
CA GLN A 330 -11.16 -5.79 1.24
C GLN A 330 -10.41 -6.96 1.89
N THR A 331 -11.07 -8.07 2.19
CA THR A 331 -10.39 -9.25 2.76
C THR A 331 -9.49 -9.92 1.72
N ALA A 332 -9.83 -9.80 0.43
CA ALA A 332 -9.14 -10.38 -0.72
C ALA A 332 -8.94 -11.90 -0.58
N ARG A 333 -9.98 -12.60 -0.10
CA ARG A 333 -10.00 -14.07 0.00
C ARG A 333 -10.15 -14.64 -1.40
N LEU A 334 -9.04 -15.11 -1.96
CA LEU A 334 -8.99 -15.81 -3.24
C LEU A 334 -9.16 -17.31 -3.01
N GLU A 335 -10.11 -17.90 -3.71
CA GLU A 335 -10.38 -19.34 -3.72
C GLU A 335 -10.50 -19.84 -5.15
N PHE A 336 -10.05 -21.06 -5.37
CA PHE A 336 -10.25 -21.77 -6.62
C PHE A 336 -11.12 -23.00 -6.35
N LYS A 337 -12.25 -23.09 -7.05
CA LYS A 337 -13.24 -24.16 -6.88
C LYS A 337 -13.62 -24.74 -8.23
N LEU A 338 -14.01 -26.01 -8.22
CA LEU A 338 -14.54 -26.69 -9.40
C LEU A 338 -16.06 -26.45 -9.51
N PRO A 339 -16.58 -26.03 -10.66
CA PRO A 339 -18.00 -26.11 -10.95
C PRO A 339 -18.44 -27.55 -11.20
N ASP A 340 -19.53 -27.99 -10.57
CA ASP A 340 -20.16 -29.27 -10.89
C ASP A 340 -21.17 -29.09 -12.04
N ASP A 341 -20.62 -29.06 -13.25
CA ASP A 341 -21.41 -28.95 -14.46
C ASP A 341 -22.14 -30.24 -14.85
N ALA A 342 -21.66 -31.41 -14.40
CA ALA A 342 -22.26 -32.69 -14.72
C ALA A 342 -23.62 -32.87 -14.03
N ALA A 343 -23.79 -32.32 -12.81
CA ALA A 343 -25.05 -32.40 -12.07
C ALA A 343 -26.23 -31.66 -12.72
N ASN A 344 -25.94 -30.69 -13.61
CA ASN A 344 -26.91 -29.77 -14.23
C ASN A 344 -27.96 -29.26 -13.24
N PHE A 345 -27.51 -28.86 -12.05
CA PHE A 345 -28.35 -28.57 -10.90
C PHE A 345 -29.48 -27.59 -11.23
N PHE A 346 -29.15 -26.50 -11.92
CA PHE A 346 -30.10 -25.46 -12.29
C PHE A 346 -31.19 -25.92 -13.26
N GLN A 347 -30.96 -26.96 -14.07
CA GLN A 347 -32.03 -27.56 -14.87
C GLN A 347 -33.09 -28.24 -13.97
N LYS A 348 -32.74 -28.71 -12.78
CA LYS A 348 -33.73 -29.30 -11.86
C LYS A 348 -34.61 -28.22 -11.22
N VAL A 349 -34.07 -27.01 -11.09
CA VAL A 349 -34.71 -25.89 -10.39
C VAL A 349 -35.45 -24.95 -11.35
N HIS A 350 -35.08 -24.86 -12.64
CA HIS A 350 -35.67 -23.89 -13.57
C HIS A 350 -37.20 -23.99 -13.76
N THR A 351 -37.79 -25.15 -13.44
CA THR A 351 -39.25 -25.37 -13.49
C THR A 351 -40.00 -24.88 -12.25
N SER A 352 -39.31 -24.44 -11.20
CA SER A 352 -39.96 -23.90 -10.01
C SER A 352 -40.60 -22.54 -10.31
N SER A 353 -41.83 -22.33 -9.82
CA SER A 353 -42.56 -21.07 -10.00
C SER A 353 -42.06 -19.93 -9.10
N ASP A 354 -41.15 -20.21 -8.17
CA ASP A 354 -40.61 -19.26 -7.19
C ASP A 354 -39.24 -18.74 -7.63
N VAL A 355 -39.23 -17.87 -8.64
CA VAL A 355 -38.02 -17.20 -9.14
C VAL A 355 -38.10 -15.69 -8.90
N PRO A 356 -36.97 -15.04 -8.53
CA PRO A 356 -36.94 -13.61 -8.27
C PRO A 356 -37.16 -12.80 -9.55
N GLU A 357 -37.70 -11.60 -9.39
CA GLU A 357 -37.97 -10.69 -10.51
C GLU A 357 -36.70 -10.39 -11.33
N GLY A 358 -36.80 -10.40 -12.66
CA GLY A 358 -35.65 -10.13 -13.53
C GLY A 358 -34.64 -11.28 -13.65
N LEU A 359 -34.95 -12.48 -13.14
CA LEU A 359 -34.17 -13.68 -13.39
C LEU A 359 -34.48 -14.22 -14.79
N GLU A 360 -33.43 -14.36 -15.60
CA GLU A 360 -33.46 -14.99 -16.91
C GLU A 360 -32.69 -16.30 -16.88
N TRP A 361 -33.16 -17.29 -17.62
CA TRP A 361 -32.44 -18.54 -17.82
C TRP A 361 -31.70 -18.49 -19.15
N GLU A 362 -30.40 -18.77 -19.12
CA GLU A 362 -29.57 -18.87 -20.30
C GLU A 362 -28.99 -20.27 -20.39
N THR A 363 -28.90 -20.83 -21.60
CA THR A 363 -28.27 -22.13 -21.81
C THR A 363 -26.85 -21.92 -22.31
N ARG A 364 -25.87 -22.48 -21.59
CA ARG A 364 -24.45 -22.42 -21.96
C ARG A 364 -23.92 -23.81 -22.22
N ASN A 365 -23.20 -23.97 -23.32
CA ASN A 365 -22.49 -25.21 -23.61
C ASN A 365 -21.21 -25.24 -22.77
N VAL A 366 -21.13 -26.20 -21.87
CA VAL A 366 -19.99 -26.42 -20.97
C VAL A 366 -19.32 -27.76 -21.29
N PRO A 367 -17.99 -27.84 -21.26
CA PRO A 367 -17.28 -29.10 -21.44
C PRO A 367 -17.30 -29.92 -20.14
N LEU A 368 -17.48 -31.24 -20.26
CA LEU A 368 -17.52 -32.18 -19.14
C LEU A 368 -16.20 -32.93 -18.92
N GLY A 369 -15.06 -32.27 -19.21
CA GLY A 369 -13.75 -32.90 -19.03
C GLY A 369 -13.32 -33.84 -20.14
N LYS A 370 -12.29 -34.64 -19.85
CA LYS A 370 -11.60 -35.48 -20.84
C LYS A 370 -12.44 -36.68 -21.25
N GLY A 371 -13.02 -36.60 -22.47
CA GLY A 371 -13.87 -37.67 -23.03
C GLY A 371 -15.36 -37.46 -22.74
N GLY A 372 -15.70 -36.54 -21.84
CA GLY A 372 -17.02 -35.95 -21.76
C GLY A 372 -17.26 -35.02 -22.94
N GLY A 373 -18.44 -35.10 -23.56
CA GLY A 373 -18.84 -34.17 -24.61
C GLY A 373 -19.05 -32.75 -24.07
N GLN A 374 -19.78 -31.94 -24.84
CA GLN A 374 -20.35 -30.69 -24.32
C GLN A 374 -21.77 -30.96 -23.83
N GLN A 375 -22.13 -30.33 -22.72
CA GLN A 375 -23.49 -30.34 -22.17
C GLN A 375 -24.06 -28.93 -22.13
N ALA A 376 -25.35 -28.83 -22.46
CA ALA A 376 -26.11 -27.60 -22.35
C ALA A 376 -26.59 -27.41 -20.91
N ASN A 377 -25.93 -26.52 -20.17
CA ASN A 377 -26.27 -26.21 -18.77
C ASN A 377 -27.13 -24.96 -18.68
N TYR A 378 -28.13 -25.01 -17.80
CA TYR A 378 -28.97 -23.86 -17.47
C TYR A 378 -28.23 -22.97 -16.48
N VAL A 379 -28.16 -21.68 -16.77
CA VAL A 379 -27.50 -20.68 -15.93
C VAL A 379 -28.53 -19.60 -15.59
N PRO A 380 -28.84 -19.38 -14.30
CA PRO A 380 -29.67 -18.27 -13.88
C PRO A 380 -28.87 -16.98 -13.96
N ILE A 381 -29.43 -15.97 -14.62
CA ILE A 381 -28.87 -14.63 -14.74
C ILE A 381 -29.88 -13.65 -14.16
N LEU A 382 -29.58 -13.10 -12.99
CA LEU A 382 -30.41 -12.09 -12.37
C LEU A 382 -30.00 -10.69 -12.84
N LYS A 383 -30.84 -10.06 -13.65
CA LYS A 383 -30.63 -8.68 -14.06
C LYS A 383 -30.85 -7.71 -12.90
N LYS A 384 -30.08 -6.63 -12.91
CA LYS A 384 -30.28 -5.49 -12.02
C LYS A 384 -31.54 -4.73 -12.44
N LEU A 385 -32.41 -4.39 -11.49
CA LEU A 385 -33.60 -3.57 -11.78
C LEU A 385 -33.22 -2.08 -11.97
N GLU A 386 -34.14 -1.31 -12.56
CA GLU A 386 -33.96 0.12 -12.74
C GLU A 386 -33.93 0.82 -11.36
N GLY A 387 -32.88 1.62 -11.11
CA GLY A 387 -32.65 2.27 -9.82
C GLY A 387 -32.06 1.39 -8.70
N GLU A 388 -31.93 0.07 -8.90
CA GLU A 388 -31.33 -0.86 -7.92
C GLU A 388 -29.79 -0.79 -7.96
N SER A 389 -29.10 -1.01 -6.84
CA SER A 389 -27.63 -1.16 -6.84
C SER A 389 -27.23 -2.60 -7.18
N MET A 390 -25.99 -2.82 -7.65
CA MET A 390 -25.50 -4.19 -7.93
C MET A 390 -25.46 -5.07 -6.67
N GLU A 391 -25.24 -4.47 -5.50
CA GLU A 391 -25.21 -5.19 -4.22
C GLU A 391 -26.60 -5.61 -3.77
N SER A 392 -27.62 -4.77 -3.97
CA SER A 392 -29.02 -5.12 -3.71
C SER A 392 -29.47 -6.27 -4.62
N ALA A 393 -29.10 -6.23 -5.91
CA ALA A 393 -29.38 -7.33 -6.84
C ALA A 393 -28.68 -8.64 -6.40
N LEU A 394 -27.41 -8.56 -5.95
CA LEU A 394 -26.69 -9.72 -5.43
C LEU A 394 -27.39 -10.30 -4.20
N LYS A 395 -27.83 -9.45 -3.27
CA LYS A 395 -28.53 -9.87 -2.06
C LYS A 395 -29.80 -10.63 -2.42
N ARG A 396 -30.60 -10.09 -3.35
CA ARG A 396 -31.84 -10.73 -3.84
C ARG A 396 -31.56 -12.09 -4.50
N MET A 397 -30.46 -12.20 -5.24
CA MET A 397 -30.04 -13.48 -5.81
C MET A 397 -29.63 -14.50 -4.73
N LYS A 398 -28.92 -14.05 -3.70
CA LYS A 398 -28.50 -14.88 -2.56
C LYS A 398 -29.70 -15.35 -1.74
N ASP A 399 -30.65 -14.46 -1.48
CA ASP A 399 -31.87 -14.76 -0.72
C ASP A 399 -32.69 -15.85 -1.44
N TRP A 400 -32.79 -15.80 -2.77
CA TRP A 400 -33.39 -16.86 -3.57
C TRP A 400 -32.55 -18.14 -3.57
N ALA A 401 -31.24 -18.06 -3.77
CA ALA A 401 -30.37 -19.24 -3.78
C ALA A 401 -30.41 -20.01 -2.46
N ALA A 402 -30.63 -19.31 -1.33
CA ALA A 402 -30.77 -19.92 -0.01
C ALA A 402 -32.05 -20.76 0.15
N THR A 403 -33.06 -20.60 -0.70
CA THR A 403 -34.27 -21.45 -0.69
C THR A 403 -34.08 -22.75 -1.47
N LEU A 404 -32.99 -22.89 -2.22
CA LEU A 404 -32.75 -24.04 -3.09
C LEU A 404 -32.18 -25.24 -2.31
N PRO A 405 -32.53 -26.48 -2.72
CA PRO A 405 -32.06 -27.69 -2.06
C PRO A 405 -30.62 -28.02 -2.48
N VAL A 406 -29.65 -27.26 -1.97
CA VAL A 406 -28.22 -27.46 -2.24
C VAL A 406 -27.66 -28.59 -1.37
N GLU A 407 -26.84 -29.47 -1.95
CA GLU A 407 -26.18 -30.56 -1.23
C GLU A 407 -25.10 -30.03 -0.25
N LYS A 408 -24.80 -30.77 0.83
CA LYS A 408 -23.94 -30.26 1.92
C LYS A 408 -22.50 -29.95 1.51
N ASP A 409 -22.01 -30.61 0.47
CA ASP A 409 -20.68 -30.48 -0.11
C ASP A 409 -20.65 -29.50 -1.30
N HIS A 410 -21.77 -28.84 -1.59
CA HIS A 410 -21.92 -27.89 -2.69
C HIS A 410 -22.37 -26.52 -2.20
N GLU A 411 -22.14 -25.52 -3.04
CA GLU A 411 -22.57 -24.15 -2.84
C GLU A 411 -22.95 -23.49 -4.17
N ILE A 412 -23.66 -22.37 -4.08
CA ILE A 412 -23.98 -21.53 -5.23
C ILE A 412 -23.09 -20.29 -5.22
N GLY A 413 -22.22 -20.20 -6.22
CA GLY A 413 -21.39 -19.03 -6.48
C GLY A 413 -22.11 -18.01 -7.37
N PHE A 414 -21.72 -16.74 -7.26
CA PHE A 414 -22.30 -15.65 -8.05
C PHE A 414 -21.20 -14.86 -8.75
N GLY A 415 -21.27 -14.75 -10.07
CA GLY A 415 -20.35 -13.97 -10.88
C GLY A 415 -21.03 -12.84 -11.61
N LYS A 416 -20.32 -11.74 -11.88
CA LYS A 416 -20.88 -10.64 -12.67
C LYS A 416 -21.07 -11.09 -14.11
N GLU A 417 -22.24 -10.82 -14.65
CA GLU A 417 -22.52 -11.04 -16.06
C GLU A 417 -22.32 -9.71 -16.82
N TYR A 418 -21.48 -9.73 -17.85
CA TYR A 418 -21.23 -8.57 -18.70
C TYR A 418 -21.94 -8.76 -20.04
N ARG A 419 -22.75 -7.79 -20.46
CA ARG A 419 -23.35 -7.77 -21.79
C ARG A 419 -22.89 -6.55 -22.56
N TYR A 420 -22.70 -6.73 -23.87
CA TYR A 420 -22.35 -5.64 -24.74
C TYR A 420 -23.55 -4.70 -24.92
N ASN A 421 -23.37 -3.42 -24.61
CA ASN A 421 -24.35 -2.40 -24.87
C ASN A 421 -24.02 -1.71 -26.20
N GLU A 422 -24.79 -2.02 -27.24
CA GLU A 422 -24.61 -1.47 -28.60
C GLU A 422 -24.68 0.06 -28.64
N LYS A 423 -25.46 0.70 -27.76
CA LYS A 423 -25.62 2.17 -27.77
C LYS A 423 -24.40 2.90 -27.19
N LYS A 424 -23.66 2.25 -26.30
CA LYS A 424 -22.48 2.82 -25.63
C LYS A 424 -21.17 2.24 -26.16
N GLU A 425 -21.25 1.25 -27.06
CA GLU A 425 -20.11 0.48 -27.57
C GLU A 425 -19.21 -0.07 -26.45
N GLN A 426 -19.82 -0.49 -25.34
CA GLN A 426 -19.11 -0.92 -24.14
C GLN A 426 -19.80 -2.12 -23.50
N HIS A 427 -19.01 -3.01 -22.90
CA HIS A 427 -19.54 -4.05 -22.02
C HIS A 427 -19.95 -3.41 -20.69
N GLU A 428 -21.20 -3.61 -20.30
CA GLU A 428 -21.71 -3.19 -19.00
C GLU A 428 -22.15 -4.41 -18.19
N VAL A 429 -22.11 -4.26 -16.87
CA VAL A 429 -22.57 -5.31 -15.95
C VAL A 429 -24.09 -5.40 -16.06
N ALA A 430 -24.56 -6.49 -16.67
CA ALA A 430 -25.98 -6.74 -16.89
C ALA A 430 -26.68 -7.33 -15.66
N GLY A 431 -25.93 -8.04 -14.81
CA GLY A 431 -26.48 -8.73 -13.66
C GLY A 431 -25.52 -9.70 -13.00
N TRP A 432 -26.07 -10.71 -12.35
CA TRP A 432 -25.35 -11.78 -11.67
C TRP A 432 -25.71 -13.14 -12.25
N ALA A 433 -24.71 -13.94 -12.60
CA ALA A 433 -24.85 -15.32 -13.05
C ALA A 433 -24.58 -16.29 -11.89
N GLY A 434 -25.37 -17.37 -11.80
CA GLY A 434 -25.20 -18.43 -10.81
C GLY A 434 -24.29 -19.56 -11.28
N TYR A 435 -23.46 -20.08 -10.37
CA TYR A 435 -22.58 -21.22 -10.60
C TYR A 435 -22.83 -22.27 -9.52
N TYR A 436 -22.98 -23.53 -9.91
CA TYR A 436 -23.06 -24.64 -8.96
C TYR A 436 -21.64 -25.16 -8.73
N LEU A 437 -21.13 -25.06 -7.51
CA LEU A 437 -19.72 -25.25 -7.17
C LEU A 437 -19.57 -26.29 -6.07
N TRP A 438 -18.46 -27.02 -6.09
CA TRP A 438 -18.00 -27.76 -4.93
C TRP A 438 -17.62 -26.80 -3.81
N SER A 439 -18.09 -27.02 -2.57
CA SER A 439 -17.81 -26.13 -1.42
C SER A 439 -16.34 -26.10 -1.04
N LYS A 440 -15.61 -27.19 -1.31
CA LYS A 440 -14.18 -27.32 -1.05
C LYS A 440 -13.37 -26.44 -2.01
N ALA A 441 -12.57 -25.54 -1.45
CA ALA A 441 -11.53 -24.83 -2.20
C ALA A 441 -10.35 -25.78 -2.45
N GLU A 442 -9.97 -25.95 -3.72
CA GLU A 442 -8.83 -26.78 -4.12
C GLU A 442 -7.51 -26.01 -3.98
N LEU A 443 -7.54 -24.69 -4.23
CA LEU A 443 -6.44 -23.76 -4.00
C LEU A 443 -6.95 -22.48 -3.37
N THR A 444 -6.07 -21.80 -2.65
CA THR A 444 -6.34 -20.56 -1.93
C THR A 444 -5.24 -19.52 -2.17
N GLY A 445 -5.57 -18.25 -1.93
CA GLY A 445 -4.67 -17.13 -2.18
C GLY A 445 -3.37 -17.12 -1.38
N ASP A 446 -3.26 -17.90 -0.30
CA ASP A 446 -2.02 -18.08 0.47
C ASP A 446 -0.92 -18.80 -0.34
N MET A 447 -1.30 -19.52 -1.39
CA MET A 447 -0.36 -20.20 -2.30
C MET A 447 0.01 -19.36 -3.53
N VAL A 448 -0.42 -18.09 -3.59
CA VAL A 448 -0.05 -17.13 -4.64
C VAL A 448 1.18 -16.35 -4.19
N ARG A 449 2.26 -16.45 -4.97
CA ARG A 449 3.52 -15.75 -4.76
C ARG A 449 3.46 -14.31 -5.26
N ASP A 450 2.89 -14.09 -6.44
CA ASP A 450 2.80 -12.78 -7.07
C ASP A 450 1.52 -12.68 -7.93
N ALA A 451 0.98 -11.47 -8.08
CA ALA A 451 -0.19 -11.19 -8.91
C ALA A 451 -0.08 -9.80 -9.52
N GLN A 452 -0.10 -9.71 -10.86
CA GLN A 452 0.11 -8.45 -11.58
C GLN A 452 -0.88 -8.29 -12.73
N ALA A 453 -1.49 -7.11 -12.82
CA ALA A 453 -2.29 -6.74 -13.98
C ALA A 453 -1.38 -6.52 -15.21
N ARG A 454 -1.76 -7.13 -16.34
CA ARG A 454 -1.06 -7.02 -17.61
C ARG A 454 -2.08 -6.70 -18.70
N ALA A 455 -1.70 -5.83 -19.62
CA ALA A 455 -2.47 -5.63 -20.84
C ALA A 455 -2.25 -6.82 -21.77
N ASP A 456 -3.32 -7.39 -22.30
CA ASP A 456 -3.25 -8.37 -23.38
C ASP A 456 -2.79 -7.65 -24.65
N GLN A 457 -1.58 -7.97 -25.09
CA GLN A 457 -0.91 -7.37 -26.25
C GLN A 457 -1.10 -8.19 -27.53
N ARG A 458 -1.98 -9.20 -27.55
CA ARG A 458 -2.24 -9.99 -28.76
C ARG A 458 -2.90 -9.12 -29.85
N ASP A 459 -2.36 -9.24 -31.07
CA ASP A 459 -2.56 -8.40 -32.26
C ASP A 459 -3.96 -8.52 -32.93
N THR A 460 -4.99 -8.88 -32.16
CA THR A 460 -6.38 -9.02 -32.62
C THR A 460 -7.32 -8.13 -31.82
N GLY A 461 -7.29 -6.84 -32.12
CA GLY A 461 -8.48 -5.98 -32.20
C GLY A 461 -9.23 -5.56 -30.92
N MET A 462 -9.01 -6.18 -29.76
CA MET A 462 -9.55 -5.67 -28.49
C MET A 462 -8.51 -5.87 -27.40
N GLY A 463 -7.79 -4.79 -27.08
CA GLY A 463 -6.97 -4.74 -25.87
C GLY A 463 -7.83 -5.08 -24.65
N GLY A 464 -7.29 -5.93 -23.78
CA GLY A 464 -7.93 -6.33 -22.53
C GLY A 464 -6.92 -6.29 -21.39
N TRP A 465 -7.39 -6.34 -20.15
CA TRP A 465 -6.52 -6.54 -18.99
C TRP A 465 -6.73 -7.94 -18.46
N TYR A 466 -5.64 -8.62 -18.11
CA TYR A 466 -5.68 -9.88 -17.38
C TYR A 466 -4.79 -9.77 -16.14
N VAL A 467 -5.08 -10.59 -15.13
CA VAL A 467 -4.22 -10.71 -13.96
C VAL A 467 -3.34 -11.93 -14.16
N ASN A 468 -2.04 -11.70 -14.32
CA ASN A 468 -1.06 -12.77 -14.26
C ASN A 468 -0.84 -13.16 -12.80
N MET A 469 -1.05 -14.42 -12.46
CA MET A 469 -0.82 -14.95 -11.12
C MET A 469 0.31 -15.97 -11.16
N GLU A 470 1.22 -15.87 -10.19
CA GLU A 470 2.30 -16.81 -10.01
C GLU A 470 2.12 -17.54 -8.68
N LEU A 471 2.11 -18.87 -8.73
CA LEU A 471 1.97 -19.71 -7.54
C LEU A 471 3.33 -19.95 -6.87
N ASP A 472 3.31 -20.21 -5.56
CA ASP A 472 4.47 -20.74 -4.86
C ASP A 472 4.71 -22.22 -5.23
N ALA A 473 5.81 -22.82 -4.73
CA ALA A 473 6.16 -24.21 -5.08
C ALA A 473 5.09 -25.25 -4.66
N LYS A 474 4.40 -25.01 -3.53
CA LYS A 474 3.35 -25.90 -3.03
C LYS A 474 2.09 -25.75 -3.89
N GLY A 475 1.67 -24.52 -4.14
CA GLY A 475 0.53 -24.19 -5.00
C GLY A 475 0.73 -24.69 -6.42
N ALA A 476 1.94 -24.56 -6.98
CA ALA A 476 2.27 -25.07 -8.31
C ALA A 476 2.11 -26.59 -8.41
N THR A 477 2.47 -27.34 -7.36
CA THR A 477 2.32 -28.81 -7.35
C THR A 477 0.84 -29.20 -7.30
N ILE A 478 0.07 -28.59 -6.38
CA ILE A 478 -1.38 -28.85 -6.25
C ILE A 478 -2.12 -28.45 -7.53
N PHE A 479 -1.78 -27.30 -8.13
CA PHE A 479 -2.38 -26.85 -9.39
C PHE A 479 -2.03 -27.77 -10.56
N ALA A 480 -0.82 -28.32 -10.61
CA ALA A 480 -0.44 -29.30 -11.62
C ALA A 480 -1.28 -30.58 -11.51
N ASP A 481 -1.35 -31.18 -10.31
CA ASP A 481 -2.14 -32.40 -10.06
C ASP A 481 -3.63 -32.18 -10.38
N LEU A 482 -4.16 -31.02 -10.00
CA LEU A 482 -5.56 -30.66 -10.18
C LEU A 482 -5.92 -30.44 -11.65
N THR A 483 -5.10 -29.69 -12.39
CA THR A 483 -5.34 -29.45 -13.84
C THR A 483 -5.14 -30.70 -14.68
N GLU A 484 -4.26 -31.62 -14.25
CA GLU A 484 -4.11 -32.94 -14.86
C GLU A 484 -5.37 -33.79 -14.66
N ALA A 485 -5.92 -33.81 -13.45
CA ALA A 485 -7.13 -34.57 -13.14
C ALA A 485 -8.40 -34.00 -13.81
N HIS A 486 -8.51 -32.67 -13.93
CA HIS A 486 -9.70 -31.95 -14.39
C HIS A 486 -9.52 -31.28 -15.76
N THR A 487 -8.72 -31.87 -16.65
CA THR A 487 -8.48 -31.31 -17.99
C THR A 487 -9.79 -31.19 -18.80
N LYS A 488 -10.06 -30.00 -19.34
CA LYS A 488 -11.30 -29.61 -20.06
C LYS A 488 -12.54 -29.52 -19.16
N GLU A 489 -12.37 -29.36 -17.86
CA GLU A 489 -13.43 -28.96 -16.95
C GLU A 489 -13.25 -27.49 -16.59
N ARG A 490 -14.35 -26.84 -16.20
CA ARG A 490 -14.24 -25.44 -15.79
C ARG A 490 -13.53 -25.32 -14.44
N PHE A 491 -12.90 -24.17 -14.24
CA PHE A 491 -12.16 -23.86 -13.03
C PHE A 491 -12.53 -22.47 -12.53
N ALA A 492 -13.36 -22.38 -11.48
CA ALA A 492 -13.85 -21.10 -10.98
C ALA A 492 -12.80 -20.41 -10.10
N ILE A 493 -12.52 -19.15 -10.41
CA ILE A 493 -11.68 -18.24 -9.64
C ILE A 493 -12.60 -17.28 -8.88
N ILE A 494 -12.53 -17.32 -7.55
CA ILE A 494 -13.46 -16.65 -6.66
C ILE A 494 -12.71 -15.67 -5.78
N LEU A 495 -13.13 -14.41 -5.77
CA LEU A 495 -12.58 -13.37 -4.91
C LEU A 495 -13.67 -12.82 -4.00
N ASP A 496 -13.47 -12.92 -2.69
CA ASP A 496 -14.43 -12.45 -1.67
C ASP A 496 -15.85 -13.00 -1.88
N GLY A 497 -15.94 -14.29 -2.26
CA GLY A 497 -17.20 -15.00 -2.51
C GLY A 497 -17.90 -14.64 -3.82
N LYS A 498 -17.23 -13.90 -4.71
CA LYS A 498 -17.72 -13.57 -6.07
C LYS A 498 -16.89 -14.31 -7.10
N VAL A 499 -17.55 -14.99 -8.04
CA VAL A 499 -16.89 -15.67 -9.16
C VAL A 499 -16.43 -14.61 -10.15
N GLU A 500 -15.12 -14.42 -10.28
CA GLU A 500 -14.55 -13.46 -11.22
C GLU A 500 -14.38 -14.09 -12.62
N SER A 501 -14.04 -15.37 -12.68
CA SER A 501 -13.95 -16.11 -13.95
C SER A 501 -14.08 -17.62 -13.74
N ALA A 502 -14.43 -18.35 -14.80
CA ALA A 502 -14.49 -19.81 -14.81
C ALA A 502 -13.94 -20.38 -16.15
N PRO A 503 -12.62 -20.26 -16.42
CA PRO A 503 -11.98 -20.84 -17.61
C PRO A 503 -12.09 -22.37 -17.69
N VAL A 504 -11.80 -22.93 -18.86
CA VAL A 504 -11.79 -24.38 -19.20
C VAL A 504 -10.37 -24.92 -19.27
#